data_AF-A0A651GHV9-F1
#
_entry.id   AF-A0A651GHV9-F1
#
_cell.length_a   1.000
_cell.length_b   1.000
_cell.length_c   1.000
_cell.angle_alpha   90.00
_cell.angle_beta   90.00
_cell.angle_gamma   90.00
#
_symmetry.space_group_name_H-M   'P 1'
#
loop_
_entity.id
_entity.type
_entity.pdbx_description
1 polymer ?
#
loop_
_entity_poly.entity_id
_entity_poly.type
_entity_poly.pdbx_seq_one_letter_code
_entity_poly.pdbx_strand_id
1 'polypeptide(L)'
;MHGYAARSDELQARLRRIEGQIRGLQRMIEEDRYCIDVLTQISSATKALQGVATTMLDEHVRHCVRDAIDQGAESADEKIEEALEVVHRLIKR
;
A
#
# COMPACT_ATOMS: atom_id res chain seq x y z
N MET A 1 1.54 -9.80 17.01
CA MET A 1 1.51 -10.57 15.74
C MET A 1 1.45 -9.55 14.61
N HIS A 2 2.33 -9.62 13.60
CA HIS A 2 2.30 -8.62 12.52
C HIS A 2 1.00 -8.76 11.73
N GLY A 3 0.13 -7.75 11.79
CA GLY A 3 -1.24 -7.82 11.30
C GLY A 3 -1.39 -8.27 9.85
N TYR A 4 -0.37 -8.12 9.01
CA TYR A 4 -0.40 -8.50 7.57
C TYR A 4 -0.08 -9.96 7.27
N ALA A 5 0.25 -10.78 8.28
CA ALA A 5 0.73 -12.15 8.07
C ALA A 5 -0.32 -13.04 7.39
N ALA A 6 -1.62 -12.78 7.60
CA ALA A 6 -2.71 -13.57 7.02
C ALA A 6 -2.86 -13.39 5.50
N ARG A 7 -2.33 -12.30 4.93
CA ARG A 7 -2.38 -12.00 3.49
C ARG A 7 -1.01 -11.81 2.84
N SER A 8 0.04 -12.31 3.49
CA SER A 8 1.42 -12.13 3.03
C SER A 8 1.60 -12.55 1.56
N ASP A 9 1.05 -13.70 1.17
CA ASP A 9 1.15 -14.23 -0.21
C ASP A 9 0.44 -13.33 -1.24
N GLU A 10 -0.71 -12.76 -0.88
CA GLU A 10 -1.46 -11.85 -1.76
C GLU A 10 -0.69 -10.54 -1.98
N LEU A 11 -0.18 -9.95 -0.89
CA LEU A 11 0.63 -8.72 -0.94
C LEU A 11 1.90 -8.95 -1.76
N GLN A 12 2.59 -10.07 -1.54
CA GLN A 12 3.76 -10.48 -2.33
C GLN A 12 3.42 -10.63 -3.82
N ALA A 13 2.30 -11.27 -4.17
CA ALA A 13 1.87 -11.40 -5.55
C ALA A 13 1.59 -10.04 -6.21
N ARG A 14 0.98 -9.09 -5.50
CA ARG A 14 0.77 -7.72 -5.99
C ARG A 14 2.08 -6.98 -6.19
N LEU A 15 3.02 -7.07 -5.24
CA LEU A 15 4.34 -6.45 -5.33
C LEU A 15 5.16 -7.00 -6.51
N ARG A 16 5.13 -8.31 -6.77
CA ARG A 16 5.78 -8.91 -7.95
C ARG A 16 5.23 -8.38 -9.27
N ARG A 17 3.92 -8.11 -9.35
CA ARG A 17 3.32 -7.47 -10.53
C ARG A 17 3.82 -6.03 -10.71
N ILE A 18 3.88 -5.27 -9.62
CA ILE A 18 4.40 -3.89 -9.62
C ILE A 18 5.86 -3.87 -10.05
N GLU A 19 6.70 -4.77 -9.55
CA GLU A 19 8.09 -4.93 -9.98
C GLU A 19 8.19 -5.16 -11.51
N GLY A 20 7.28 -5.97 -12.08
CA GLY A 20 7.13 -6.13 -13.53
C GLY A 20 6.78 -4.83 -14.25
N GLN A 21 5.91 -4.00 -13.67
CA GLN A 21 5.57 -2.67 -14.21
C GLN A 21 6.78 -1.73 -14.19
N ILE A 22 7.57 -1.73 -13.10
CA ILE A 22 8.79 -0.91 -12.99
C ILE A 22 9.83 -1.32 -14.03
N ARG A 23 10.07 -2.63 -14.20
CA ARG A 23 10.91 -3.13 -15.31
C ARG A 23 10.38 -2.73 -16.68
N GLY A 24 9.06 -2.71 -16.84
CA GLY A 24 8.41 -2.21 -18.06
C GLY A 24 8.74 -0.75 -18.32
N LEU A 25 8.63 0.10 -17.31
CA LEU A 25 8.97 1.53 -17.41
C LEU A 25 10.42 1.76 -17.83
N GLN A 26 11.37 0.99 -17.29
CA GLN A 26 12.77 1.07 -17.68
C GLN A 26 12.94 0.80 -19.19
N ARG A 27 12.35 -0.29 -19.70
CA ARG A 27 12.38 -0.60 -21.14
C ARG A 27 11.72 0.47 -21.99
N MET A 28 10.59 1.03 -21.56
CA MET A 28 9.93 2.09 -22.31
C MET A 28 10.81 3.33 -22.47
N ILE A 29 11.63 3.65 -21.46
CA ILE A 29 12.59 4.75 -21.51
C ILE A 29 13.78 4.38 -22.43
N GLU A 30 14.32 3.17 -22.30
CA GLU A 30 15.40 2.67 -23.16
C GLU A 30 14.99 2.65 -24.65
N GLU A 31 13.72 2.40 -24.94
CA GLU A 31 13.12 2.35 -26.27
C GLU A 31 12.65 3.74 -26.78
N ASP A 32 12.92 4.83 -26.05
CA ASP A 32 12.49 6.20 -26.39
C ASP A 32 10.98 6.30 -26.69
N ARG A 33 10.16 5.58 -25.91
CA ARG A 33 8.70 5.58 -26.11
C ARG A 33 8.08 6.94 -25.80
N TYR A 34 6.95 7.19 -26.46
CA TYR A 34 6.19 8.43 -26.31
C TYR A 34 5.86 8.75 -24.84
N CYS A 35 6.17 9.98 -24.42
CA CYS A 35 6.11 10.40 -23.02
C CYS A 35 4.73 10.16 -22.38
N ILE A 36 3.63 10.29 -23.13
CA ILE A 36 2.28 10.07 -22.58
C ILE A 36 2.05 8.59 -22.24
N ASP A 37 2.61 7.65 -23.00
CA ASP A 37 2.52 6.22 -22.70
C ASP A 37 3.28 5.91 -21.41
N VAL A 38 4.50 6.46 -21.27
CA VAL A 38 5.33 6.31 -20.07
C VAL A 38 4.61 6.88 -18.84
N LEU A 39 4.06 8.09 -18.94
CA LEU A 39 3.29 8.72 -17.86
C LEU A 39 2.04 7.92 -17.49
N THR A 40 1.36 7.34 -18.48
CA THR A 40 0.21 6.45 -18.25
C THR A 40 0.64 5.21 -17.47
N GLN A 41 1.77 4.62 -17.82
CA GLN A 41 2.29 3.45 -17.13
C GLN A 41 2.78 3.78 -15.71
N ILE A 42 3.38 4.95 -15.49
CA ILE A 42 3.73 5.46 -14.15
C ILE A 42 2.47 5.60 -13.29
N SER A 43 1.41 6.17 -13.84
CA SER A 43 0.11 6.30 -13.14
C SER A 43 -0.46 4.93 -12.75
N SER A 44 -0.37 3.95 -13.64
CA SER A 44 -0.78 2.56 -13.38
C SER A 44 0.02 1.92 -12.23
N ALA A 45 1.35 2.02 -12.25
CA ALA A 45 2.21 1.50 -11.18
C ALA A 45 1.93 2.18 -9.84
N THR A 46 1.71 3.50 -9.85
CA THR A 46 1.37 4.29 -8.66
C THR A 46 0.04 3.83 -8.04
N LYS A 47 -1.00 3.64 -8.86
CA LYS A 47 -2.30 3.12 -8.40
C LYS A 47 -2.20 1.71 -7.83
N ALA A 48 -1.38 0.85 -8.43
CA ALA A 48 -1.15 -0.50 -7.91
C ALA A 48 -0.48 -0.48 -6.53
N LEU A 49 0.53 0.39 -6.34
CA LEU A 49 1.16 0.61 -5.02
C LEU A 49 0.16 1.15 -3.98
N GLN A 50 -0.69 2.10 -4.36
CA GLN A 50 -1.76 2.61 -3.50
C GLN A 50 -2.70 1.49 -3.07
N GLY A 51 -3.08 0.58 -3.98
CA GLY A 51 -3.91 -0.58 -3.66
C GLY A 51 -3.26 -1.52 -2.63
N VAL A 52 -1.94 -1.72 -2.70
CA VAL A 52 -1.19 -2.48 -1.68
C VAL A 52 -1.24 -1.76 -0.34
N ALA A 53 -0.94 -0.46 -0.31
CA ALA A 53 -0.94 0.33 0.92
C ALA A 53 -2.31 0.33 1.61
N THR A 54 -3.40 0.54 0.86
CA THR A 54 -4.77 0.50 1.40
C THR A 54 -5.14 -0.88 1.95
N THR A 55 -4.67 -1.96 1.30
CA THR A 55 -4.94 -3.32 1.78
C THR A 55 -4.22 -3.59 3.11
N MET A 56 -2.96 -3.18 3.23
CA MET A 56 -2.19 -3.30 4.48
C MET A 56 -2.80 -2.48 5.60
N LEU A 57 -3.29 -1.28 5.28
CA LEU A 57 -3.96 -0.41 6.25
C LEU A 57 -5.29 -0.98 6.74
N ASP A 58 -6.16 -1.47 5.86
CA ASP A 58 -7.43 -2.11 6.25
C ASP A 58 -7.17 -3.28 7.22
N GLU A 59 -6.12 -4.07 6.95
CA GLU A 59 -5.73 -5.18 7.81
C GLU A 59 -5.16 -4.71 9.17
N HIS A 60 -4.36 -3.65 9.18
CA HIS A 60 -3.86 -3.05 10.41
C HIS A 60 -5.00 -2.52 11.28
N VAL A 61 -5.95 -1.79 10.71
CA VAL A 61 -7.11 -1.26 11.45
C VAL A 61 -7.97 -2.42 11.98
N ARG A 62 -8.26 -3.44 11.18
CA ARG A 62 -9.13 -4.57 11.60
C ARG A 62 -8.56 -5.40 12.75
N HIS A 63 -7.24 -5.59 12.78
CA HIS A 63 -6.60 -6.42 13.79
C HIS A 63 -6.12 -5.60 14.98
N CYS A 64 -5.34 -4.53 14.74
CA CYS A 64 -4.73 -3.77 15.83
C CYS A 64 -5.74 -2.91 16.60
N VAL A 65 -6.76 -2.34 15.94
CA VAL A 65 -7.79 -1.56 16.66
C VAL A 65 -8.76 -2.48 17.39
N ARG A 66 -9.11 -3.64 16.80
CA ARG A 66 -9.95 -4.64 17.48
C ARG A 66 -9.30 -5.18 18.73
N ASP A 67 -8.02 -5.59 18.63
CA ASP A 67 -7.28 -6.12 19.77
C ASP A 67 -7.03 -5.04 20.85
N ALA A 68 -6.93 -3.77 20.46
CA ALA A 68 -6.76 -2.65 21.39
C ALA A 68 -8.07 -2.26 22.10
N ILE A 69 -9.23 -2.40 21.45
CA ILE A 69 -10.54 -2.23 22.09
C ILE A 69 -10.69 -3.23 23.26
N ASP A 70 -10.23 -4.46 23.08
CA ASP A 70 -10.26 -5.48 24.14
C ASP A 70 -9.27 -5.20 25.30
N GLN A 71 -8.28 -4.33 25.08
CA GLN A 71 -7.26 -3.93 26.07
C GLN A 71 -7.57 -2.62 26.79
N GLY A 72 -8.55 -1.84 26.31
CA GLY A 72 -9.03 -0.59 26.94
C GLY A 72 -9.00 0.62 26.00
N ALA A 73 -9.88 1.60 26.27
CA ALA A 73 -10.13 2.74 25.37
C ALA A 73 -8.88 3.57 25.04
N GLU A 74 -7.99 3.80 25.99
CA GLU A 74 -6.76 4.59 25.79
C GLU A 74 -5.77 3.89 24.83
N SER A 75 -5.69 2.55 24.88
CA SER A 75 -4.87 1.76 23.95
C SER A 75 -5.46 1.75 22.53
N ALA A 76 -6.78 1.81 22.41
CA ALA A 76 -7.46 1.88 21.13
C ALA A 76 -7.22 3.24 20.43
N ASP A 77 -7.29 4.35 21.16
CA ASP A 77 -7.07 5.69 20.61
C ASP A 77 -5.63 5.86 20.07
N GLU A 78 -4.61 5.36 20.78
CA GLU A 78 -3.22 5.41 20.33
C GLU A 78 -3.00 4.64 19.01
N LYS A 79 -3.63 3.46 18.87
CA LYS A 79 -3.55 2.65 17.64
C LYS A 79 -4.32 3.27 16.48
N ILE A 80 -5.41 3.99 16.77
CA ILE A 80 -6.17 4.74 15.77
C ILE A 80 -5.34 5.93 15.27
N GLU A 81 -4.66 6.67 16.14
CA GLU A 81 -3.77 7.77 15.75
C GLU A 81 -2.63 7.28 14.83
N GLU A 82 -1.97 6.18 15.17
CA GLU A 82 -0.92 5.57 14.33
C GLU A 82 -1.44 5.24 12.91
N ALA A 83 -2.63 4.65 12.83
CA ALA A 83 -3.27 4.34 11.54
C ALA A 83 -3.62 5.60 10.74
N LEU A 84 -4.14 6.63 11.41
CA LEU A 84 -4.50 7.91 10.80
C LEU A 84 -3.28 8.68 10.27
N GLU A 85 -2.13 8.61 10.94
CA GLU A 85 -0.89 9.20 10.41
C GLU A 85 -0.45 8.56 9.08
N VAL A 86 -0.56 7.23 8.99
CA VAL A 86 -0.25 6.49 7.75
C VAL A 86 -1.24 6.88 6.64
N VAL A 87 -2.53 6.95 6.96
CA VAL A 87 -3.57 7.43 6.03
C VAL A 87 -3.24 8.84 5.52
N HIS A 88 -2.90 9.76 6.42
CA HIS A 88 -2.57 11.13 6.06
C HIS A 88 -1.37 11.19 5.10
N ARG A 89 -0.35 10.36 5.30
CA ARG A 89 0.82 10.27 4.40
C ARG A 89 0.47 9.65 3.05
N LEU A 90 -0.52 8.76 2.98
CA LEU A 90 -0.98 8.14 1.74
C LEU A 90 -1.90 9.06 0.92
N ILE A 91 -2.66 9.94 1.58
CA ILE A 91 -3.66 10.83 0.94
C ILE A 91 -3.09 12.22 0.64
N LYS A 92 -2.26 12.81 1.53
CA LYS A 92 -1.67 14.13 1.30
C LYS A 92 -0.58 14.04 0.24
N ARG A 93 -0.95 14.42 -0.99
CA ARG A 93 -0.04 14.98 -2.00
C ARG A 93 0.01 16.50 -1.84
#